data_AF-K2F8X9-F1
#
_entry.id   AF-K2F8X9-F1
#
_cell.length_a   1.000
_cell.length_b   1.000
_cell.length_c   1.000
_cell.angle_alpha   90.00
_cell.angle_beta   90.00
_cell.angle_gamma   90.00
#
_symmetry.space_group_name_H-M   'P 1'
#
loop_
_entity.id
_entity.type
_entity.pdbx_description
1 polymer ?
#
loop_
_entity_poly.entity_id
_entity_poly.type
_entity_poly.pdbx_seq_one_letter_code
_entity_poly.pdbx_strand_id
1 'polypeptide(L)'
;MKKSFTLIELLVVMTITVIFVGVSLAGYNTFTEEVKLKNEAKKLIDVLELAKKKASSGDLGKLTCNGGFLGYEVYILANNYTLNLRCAAAPISQLIATYNFPNSNISTLSGTGLFRFKQLTLGLEYKTNEAAVPSAPPTIQIKNSIISKCVNVTISTIGIVELDETLTPC
;
A
#
# COMPACT_ATOMS: atom_id res chain seq x y z
N MET A 1 -10.04 -21.38 58.20
CA MET A 1 -8.57 -21.41 58.09
C MET A 1 -8.16 -20.64 56.84
N LYS A 2 -7.38 -19.56 56.96
CA LYS A 2 -6.83 -18.82 55.80
C LYS A 2 -5.54 -19.52 55.37
N LYS A 3 -5.53 -20.13 54.18
CA LYS A 3 -4.29 -20.60 53.56
C LYS A 3 -3.49 -19.38 53.11
N SER A 4 -2.26 -19.25 53.60
CA SER A 4 -1.32 -18.21 53.17
C SER A 4 -0.37 -18.81 52.14
N PHE A 5 -0.09 -18.06 51.08
CA PHE A 5 0.85 -18.47 50.03
C PHE A 5 2.28 -18.48 50.57
N THR A 6 3.09 -19.43 50.11
CA THR A 6 4.52 -19.47 50.46
C THR A 6 5.30 -18.45 49.63
N LEU A 7 6.40 -17.92 50.17
CA LEU A 7 7.23 -16.94 49.46
C LEU A 7 7.78 -17.50 48.14
N ILE A 8 8.13 -18.79 48.13
CA ILE A 8 8.60 -19.48 46.93
C ILE A 8 7.51 -19.59 45.86
N GLU A 9 6.27 -19.86 46.24
CA GLU A 9 5.13 -19.94 45.33
C GLU A 9 4.84 -18.60 44.66
N LEU A 10 4.93 -17.50 45.41
CA LEU A 10 4.76 -16.16 44.87
C LEU A 10 5.90 -15.78 43.91
N LEU A 11 7.13 -16.19 44.20
CA LEU A 11 8.28 -15.99 43.30
C LEU A 11 8.10 -16.75 41.98
N VAL A 12 7.67 -18.01 42.03
CA VAL A 12 7.42 -18.83 40.84
C VAL A 12 6.29 -18.24 39.98
N VAL A 13 5.20 -17.74 40.59
CA VAL A 13 4.12 -17.10 39.83
C VAL A 13 4.58 -15.80 39.17
N MET A 14 5.40 -14.99 39.85
CA MET A 14 5.93 -13.75 39.30
C MET A 14 6.84 -14.00 38.10
N THR A 15 7.74 -14.99 38.17
CA THR A 15 8.64 -15.32 37.05
C THR A 15 7.85 -15.80 35.85
N ILE A 16 6.88 -16.68 36.05
CA ILE A 16 6.00 -17.17 34.98
C ILE A 16 5.23 -16.00 34.34
N THR A 17 4.69 -15.10 35.15
CA THR A 17 3.94 -13.92 34.67
C THR A 17 4.81 -13.01 33.81
N VAL A 18 6.04 -12.72 34.24
CA VAL A 18 6.98 -11.87 33.47
C VAL A 18 7.32 -12.50 32.11
N ILE A 19 7.53 -13.82 32.07
CA ILE A 19 7.79 -14.53 30.80
C ILE A 19 6.59 -14.38 29.85
N PHE A 20 5.37 -14.62 30.34
CA PHE A 20 4.17 -14.48 29.52
C PHE A 20 3.95 -13.04 29.03
N VAL A 21 4.18 -12.04 29.88
CA VAL A 21 4.07 -10.62 29.50
C VAL A 21 5.10 -10.29 28.41
N GLY A 22 6.35 -10.73 28.56
CA GLY A 22 7.41 -10.50 27.58
C GLY A 22 7.09 -11.09 26.20
N VAL A 23 6.64 -12.35 26.15
CA VAL A 23 6.23 -13.00 24.90
C VAL A 23 5.02 -12.31 24.27
N SER A 24 4.04 -11.93 25.08
CA SER A 24 2.83 -11.25 24.61
C SER A 24 3.14 -9.88 24.00
N LEU A 25 4.06 -9.12 24.60
CA LEU A 25 4.46 -7.81 24.10
C LEU A 25 5.18 -7.90 22.75
N ALA A 26 6.06 -8.89 22.59
CA ALA A 26 6.73 -9.13 21.31
C ALA A 26 5.71 -9.47 20.20
N GLY A 27 4.75 -10.35 20.50
CA GLY A 27 3.67 -10.69 19.56
C GLY A 27 2.79 -9.49 19.20
N TYR A 28 2.48 -8.63 20.18
CA TYR A 28 1.69 -7.42 19.97
C TYR A 28 2.36 -6.43 19.00
N ASN A 29 3.68 -6.26 19.11
CA ASN A 29 4.42 -5.39 18.21
C ASN A 29 4.39 -5.89 16.77
N THR A 30 4.63 -7.20 16.56
CA THR A 30 4.55 -7.81 15.23
C THR A 30 3.15 -7.64 14.63
N PHE A 31 2.09 -7.97 15.38
CA PHE A 31 0.72 -7.79 14.92
C PHE A 31 0.39 -6.34 14.55
N THR A 32 0.85 -5.38 15.36
CA THR A 32 0.65 -3.96 15.08
C THR A 32 1.33 -3.55 13.77
N GLU A 33 2.54 -4.02 13.49
CA GLU A 33 3.24 -3.76 12.23
C GLU A 33 2.61 -4.46 11.02
N GLU A 34 2.04 -5.65 11.20
CA GLU A 34 1.25 -6.34 10.16
C GLU A 34 -0.01 -5.56 9.79
N VAL A 35 -0.75 -5.08 10.79
CA VAL A 35 -1.94 -4.25 10.58
C VAL A 35 -1.58 -2.94 9.87
N LYS A 36 -0.47 -2.30 10.27
CA LYS A 36 0.03 -1.10 9.56
C LYS A 36 0.33 -1.41 8.10
N LEU A 37 1.09 -2.46 7.81
CA LEU A 37 1.42 -2.86 6.44
C LEU A 37 0.16 -3.07 5.58
N LYS A 38 -0.83 -3.80 6.10
CA LYS A 38 -2.10 -4.03 5.41
C LYS A 38 -2.88 -2.74 5.18
N ASN A 39 -2.95 -1.85 6.16
CA ASN A 39 -3.64 -0.58 6.04
C ASN A 39 -2.99 0.33 4.98
N GLU A 40 -1.65 0.34 4.90
CA GLU A 40 -0.95 1.11 3.88
C GLU A 40 -1.15 0.55 2.47
N ALA A 41 -1.20 -0.77 2.33
CA ALA A 41 -1.57 -1.40 1.07
C ALA A 41 -3.01 -1.05 0.66
N LYS A 42 -3.95 -1.06 1.62
CA LYS A 42 -5.35 -0.66 1.37
C LYS A 42 -5.46 0.80 0.92
N LYS A 43 -4.74 1.72 1.55
CA LYS A 43 -4.70 3.14 1.10
C LYS A 43 -4.19 3.28 -0.33
N LEU A 44 -3.15 2.54 -0.71
CA LEU A 44 -2.65 2.56 -2.08
C LEU A 44 -3.72 2.06 -3.07
N ILE A 45 -4.42 0.97 -2.72
CA ILE A 45 -5.53 0.43 -3.51
C ILE A 45 -6.65 1.46 -3.65
N ASP A 46 -7.05 2.10 -2.56
CA ASP A 46 -8.09 3.14 -2.58
C ASP A 46 -7.73 4.28 -3.54
N VAL A 47 -6.45 4.66 -3.61
CA VAL A 47 -5.96 5.69 -4.54
C VAL A 47 -5.94 5.20 -5.99
N LEU A 48 -5.54 3.95 -6.24
CA LEU A 48 -5.62 3.34 -7.58
C LEU A 48 -7.07 3.22 -8.05
N GLU A 49 -7.98 2.79 -7.17
CA GLU A 49 -9.40 2.74 -7.46
C GLU A 49 -10.01 4.12 -7.69
N LEU A 50 -9.61 5.11 -6.88
CA LEU A 50 -10.05 6.49 -7.04
C LEU A 50 -9.62 7.04 -8.41
N ALA A 51 -8.36 6.80 -8.80
CA ALA A 51 -7.84 7.18 -10.10
C ALA A 51 -8.65 6.53 -11.23
N LYS A 52 -8.93 5.23 -11.12
CA LYS A 52 -9.76 4.49 -12.07
C LYS A 52 -11.18 5.07 -12.17
N LYS A 53 -11.86 5.28 -11.03
CA LYS A 53 -13.24 5.80 -10.97
C LYS A 53 -13.32 7.21 -11.56
N LYS A 54 -12.33 8.08 -11.28
CA LYS A 54 -12.26 9.42 -11.85
C LYS A 54 -11.93 9.40 -13.34
N ALA A 55 -11.07 8.50 -13.79
CA ALA A 55 -10.78 8.29 -15.22
C ALA A 55 -12.03 7.84 -15.99
N SER A 56 -12.77 6.86 -15.47
CA SER A 56 -13.97 6.34 -16.15
C SER A 56 -15.13 7.33 -16.17
N SER A 57 -15.27 8.16 -15.14
CA SER A 57 -16.34 9.16 -15.04
C SER A 57 -16.02 10.47 -15.76
N GLY A 58 -14.75 10.70 -16.14
CA GLY A 58 -14.33 11.99 -16.68
C GLY A 58 -14.41 13.12 -15.66
N ASP A 59 -14.41 12.80 -14.36
CA ASP A 59 -14.51 13.79 -13.29
C ASP A 59 -13.23 14.62 -13.22
N LEU A 60 -13.30 15.90 -13.59
CA LEU A 60 -12.20 16.86 -13.48
C LEU A 60 -12.22 17.63 -12.15
N GLY A 61 -13.30 17.53 -11.37
CA GLY A 61 -13.52 18.35 -10.18
C GLY A 61 -13.41 19.85 -10.49
N LYS A 62 -12.44 20.52 -9.85
CA LYS A 62 -12.12 21.95 -10.07
C LYS A 62 -10.93 22.17 -11.02
N LEU A 63 -10.35 21.09 -11.54
CA LEU A 63 -9.19 21.14 -12.42
C LEU A 63 -9.63 21.35 -13.87
N THR A 64 -8.72 21.84 -14.70
CA THR A 64 -9.00 22.12 -16.12
C THR A 64 -7.92 21.50 -17.01
N CYS A 65 -8.34 20.76 -18.03
CA CYS A 65 -7.44 20.24 -19.06
C CYS A 65 -7.51 21.07 -20.34
N ASN A 66 -6.56 21.98 -20.51
CA ASN A 66 -6.34 22.65 -21.81
C ASN A 66 -5.79 21.61 -22.79
N GLY A 67 -6.57 21.28 -23.84
CA GLY A 67 -6.21 20.25 -24.81
C GLY A 67 -6.93 18.91 -24.62
N GLY A 68 -7.82 18.79 -23.63
CA GLY A 68 -8.67 17.61 -23.45
C GLY A 68 -8.20 16.66 -22.35
N PHE A 69 -9.15 15.97 -21.75
CA PHE A 69 -8.92 14.97 -20.72
C PHE A 69 -8.47 13.65 -21.35
N LEU A 70 -7.45 13.00 -20.77
CA LEU A 70 -7.01 11.67 -21.20
C LEU A 70 -7.19 10.61 -20.12
N GLY A 71 -7.30 11.00 -18.85
CA GLY A 71 -7.45 10.09 -17.73
C GLY A 71 -6.70 10.55 -16.48
N TYR A 72 -6.39 9.58 -15.63
CA TYR A 72 -5.64 9.77 -14.39
C TYR A 72 -4.42 8.85 -14.37
N GLU A 73 -3.36 9.28 -13.72
CA GLU A 73 -2.16 8.48 -13.55
C GLU A 73 -1.70 8.48 -12.09
N VAL A 74 -1.33 7.29 -11.61
CA VAL A 74 -0.72 7.07 -10.30
C VAL A 74 0.74 6.76 -10.51
N TYR A 75 1.62 7.59 -9.97
CA TYR A 75 3.06 7.36 -10.03
C TYR A 75 3.54 6.84 -8.67
N ILE A 76 4.02 5.60 -8.66
CA ILE A 76 4.45 4.90 -7.45
C ILE A 76 5.98 4.89 -7.39
N LEU A 77 6.52 5.43 -6.31
CA LEU A 77 7.92 5.42 -5.93
C LEU A 77 8.12 4.52 -4.71
N ALA A 78 9.36 4.32 -4.29
CA ALA A 78 9.68 3.46 -3.15
C ALA A 78 8.99 3.89 -1.85
N ASN A 79 8.91 5.20 -1.57
CA ASN A 79 8.45 5.72 -0.28
C ASN A 79 7.17 6.56 -0.36
N ASN A 80 6.68 6.83 -1.57
CA ASN A 80 5.51 7.65 -1.79
C ASN A 80 4.85 7.30 -3.12
N TYR A 81 3.64 7.80 -3.30
CA TYR A 81 2.93 7.72 -4.57
C TYR A 81 2.12 8.99 -4.78
N THR A 82 1.96 9.38 -6.04
CA THR A 82 1.24 10.60 -6.43
C THR A 82 0.09 10.28 -7.35
N LEU A 83 -1.00 10.99 -7.17
CA LEU A 83 -2.16 10.98 -8.05
C LEU A 83 -2.12 12.23 -8.92
N ASN A 84 -2.08 12.04 -10.24
CA ASN A 84 -2.00 13.12 -11.21
C ASN A 84 -3.18 13.03 -12.21
N LEU A 85 -3.70 14.19 -12.59
CA LEU A 85 -4.61 14.34 -13.72
C LEU A 85 -3.78 14.33 -15.01
N ARG A 86 -4.23 13.58 -16.03
CA ARG A 86 -3.57 13.56 -17.35
C ARG A 86 -4.41 14.27 -18.40
N CYS A 87 -3.85 15.34 -18.96
CA CYS A 87 -4.42 16.07 -20.10
C CYS A 87 -3.66 15.74 -21.40
N ALA A 88 -4.26 16.03 -22.56
CA ALA A 88 -3.66 15.71 -23.86
C ALA A 88 -2.52 16.64 -24.26
N ALA A 89 -2.52 17.89 -23.78
CA ALA A 89 -1.38 18.78 -23.96
C ALA A 89 -0.21 18.33 -23.08
N ALA A 90 0.93 18.03 -23.69
CA ALA A 90 2.15 17.78 -22.96
C ALA A 90 2.79 19.11 -22.50
N PRO A 91 3.33 19.21 -21.27
CA PRO A 91 3.28 18.24 -20.17
C PRO A 91 2.28 18.72 -19.09
N ILE A 92 1.00 18.88 -19.41
CA ILE A 92 -0.01 19.30 -18.41
C ILE A 92 -0.52 18.05 -17.68
N SER A 93 0.37 17.36 -16.97
CA SER A 93 -0.04 16.47 -15.87
C SER A 93 -0.14 17.31 -14.61
N GLN A 94 -1.32 17.43 -14.01
CA GLN A 94 -1.52 18.23 -12.80
C GLN A 94 -1.50 17.33 -11.56
N LEU A 95 -0.64 17.67 -10.59
CA LEU A 95 -0.59 16.98 -9.30
C LEU A 95 -1.85 17.26 -8.49
N ILE A 96 -2.53 16.19 -8.07
CA ILE A 96 -3.75 16.27 -7.28
C ILE A 96 -3.44 16.01 -5.81
N ALA A 97 -2.69 14.94 -5.54
CA ALA A 97 -2.35 14.53 -4.20
C ALA A 97 -1.04 13.75 -4.19
N THR A 98 -0.30 13.90 -3.09
CA THR A 98 0.88 13.10 -2.76
C THR A 98 0.58 12.34 -1.47
N TYR A 99 0.89 11.04 -1.48
CA TYR A 99 0.72 10.15 -0.34
C TYR A 99 2.08 9.56 0.00
N ASN A 100 2.42 9.56 1.29
CA ASN A 100 3.68 9.00 1.78
C ASN A 100 3.38 7.76 2.60
N PHE A 101 4.22 6.73 2.47
CA PHE A 101 4.18 5.62 3.42
C PHE A 101 4.64 6.12 4.81
N PRO A 102 3.97 5.72 5.89
CA PRO A 102 4.30 6.15 7.24
C PRO A 102 5.60 5.51 7.68
N ASN A 103 6.57 6.36 8.02
CA ASN A 103 7.92 6.01 8.46
C ASN A 103 8.75 5.31 7.36
N SER A 104 10.08 5.35 7.49
CA SER A 104 11.03 4.73 6.55
C SER A 104 11.00 3.20 6.52
N ASN A 105 10.06 2.57 7.22
CA ASN A 105 10.00 1.12 7.40
C ASN A 105 9.04 0.44 6.43
N ILE A 106 8.06 1.18 5.89
CA ILE A 106 7.15 0.68 4.87
C ILE A 106 7.55 1.29 3.53
N SER A 107 7.81 0.44 2.55
CA SER A 107 8.23 0.87 1.22
C SER A 107 7.81 -0.11 0.14
N THR A 108 7.64 0.36 -1.08
CA THR A 108 7.44 -0.49 -2.25
C THR A 108 8.77 -1.14 -2.66
N LEU A 109 8.80 -2.47 -2.67
CA LEU A 109 9.95 -3.28 -3.08
C LEU A 109 9.98 -3.49 -4.61
N SER A 110 8.82 -3.70 -5.23
CA SER A 110 8.67 -3.89 -6.67
C SER A 110 7.33 -3.34 -7.17
N GLY A 111 7.19 -3.15 -8.49
CA GLY A 111 6.00 -2.53 -9.09
C GLY A 111 6.00 -1.00 -9.00
N THR A 112 7.16 -0.37 -8.90
CA THR A 112 7.29 1.10 -9.01
C THR A 112 7.17 1.54 -10.47
N GLY A 113 6.55 2.69 -10.70
CA GLY A 113 6.32 3.20 -12.05
C GLY A 113 5.02 3.97 -12.17
N LEU A 114 4.64 4.23 -13.43
CA LEU A 114 3.47 4.98 -13.81
C LEU A 114 2.33 4.03 -14.19
N PHE A 115 1.20 4.16 -13.49
CA PHE A 115 -0.04 3.45 -13.75
C PHE A 115 -1.06 4.44 -14.30
N ARG A 116 -1.41 4.31 -15.57
CA ARG A 116 -2.34 5.21 -16.26
C ARG A 116 -3.67 4.54 -16.51
N PHE A 117 -4.73 5.16 -16.01
CA PHE A 117 -6.11 4.81 -16.26
C PHE A 117 -6.67 5.76 -17.32
N LYS A 118 -7.04 5.22 -18.48
CA LYS A 118 -7.54 6.01 -19.61
C LYS A 118 -9.03 6.33 -19.43
N GLN A 119 -9.45 7.45 -20.00
CA GLN A 119 -10.88 7.78 -20.06
C GLN A 119 -11.66 6.72 -20.85
N LEU A 120 -12.91 6.47 -20.45
CA LEU A 120 -13.92 5.69 -21.18
C LEU A 120 -13.53 4.25 -21.57
N THR A 121 -12.40 3.74 -21.08
CA THR A 121 -11.88 2.41 -21.39
C THR A 121 -11.40 1.74 -20.11
N LEU A 122 -11.58 0.42 -20.02
CA LEU A 122 -11.08 -0.38 -18.89
C LEU A 122 -9.56 -0.61 -18.96
N GLY A 123 -8.85 0.02 -19.90
CA GLY A 123 -7.43 -0.25 -20.15
C GLY A 123 -6.53 0.42 -19.12
N LEU A 124 -5.67 -0.37 -18.48
CA LEU A 124 -4.51 0.10 -17.74
C LEU A 124 -3.31 0.18 -18.70
N GLU A 125 -2.64 1.33 -18.74
CA GLU A 125 -1.30 1.45 -19.31
C GLU A 125 -0.29 1.55 -18.18
N TYR A 126 0.61 0.57 -18.07
CA TYR A 126 1.67 0.56 -17.07
C TYR A 126 3.03 0.80 -17.74
N LYS A 127 3.81 1.70 -17.15
CA LYS A 127 5.19 1.99 -17.55
C LYS A 127 6.09 1.94 -16.32
N THR A 128 7.01 1.01 -16.29
CA THR A 128 8.13 1.04 -15.34
C THR A 128 9.12 2.12 -15.75
N ASN A 129 10.07 2.41 -14.87
CA ASN A 129 11.28 3.17 -15.22
C ASN A 129 12.21 2.36 -16.17
N GLU A 130 11.87 1.11 -16.47
CA GLU A 130 12.51 0.28 -17.49
C GLU A 130 11.67 0.31 -18.77
N ALA A 131 12.29 0.51 -19.94
CA ALA A 131 11.61 0.88 -21.18
C ALA A 131 10.65 -0.17 -21.79
N ALA A 132 10.41 -1.30 -21.13
CA ALA A 132 9.55 -2.38 -21.63
C ALA A 132 8.22 -2.41 -20.86
N VAL A 133 7.11 -2.26 -21.58
CA VAL A 133 5.76 -2.52 -21.05
C VAL A 133 5.66 -4.02 -20.74
N PRO A 134 5.55 -4.45 -19.48
CA PRO A 134 5.49 -5.87 -19.17
C PRO A 134 4.16 -6.46 -19.64
N SER A 135 4.24 -7.64 -20.26
CA SER A 135 3.11 -8.45 -20.74
C SER A 135 2.35 -9.17 -19.61
N ALA A 136 2.82 -9.05 -18.37
CA ALA A 136 2.20 -9.60 -17.17
C ALA A 136 1.47 -8.49 -16.37
N PRO A 137 0.38 -8.83 -15.65
CA PRO A 137 -0.26 -7.88 -14.74
C PRO A 137 0.78 -7.35 -13.74
N PRO A 138 0.93 -6.02 -13.58
CA PRO A 138 1.88 -5.49 -12.64
C PRO A 138 1.48 -5.84 -11.21
N THR A 139 2.41 -6.47 -10.49
CA THR A 139 2.30 -6.71 -9.05
C THR A 139 3.13 -5.66 -8.32
N ILE A 140 2.51 -4.93 -7.41
CA ILE A 140 3.16 -4.00 -6.51
C ILE A 140 3.39 -4.73 -5.20
N GLN A 141 4.65 -4.88 -4.80
CA GLN A 141 5.01 -5.51 -3.55
C GLN A 141 5.39 -4.45 -2.53
N ILE A 142 4.71 -4.43 -1.39
CA ILE A 142 4.97 -3.49 -0.29
C ILE A 142 5.60 -4.27 0.85
N LYS A 143 6.73 -3.79 1.35
CA LYS A 143 7.54 -4.38 2.42
C LYS A 143 7.39 -3.58 3.71
N ASN A 144 7.33 -4.26 4.85
CA ASN A 144 7.65 -3.70 6.16
C ASN A 144 8.99 -4.26 6.65
N SER A 145 9.99 -3.40 6.84
CA SER A 145 11.35 -3.78 7.24
C SER A 145 11.48 -4.18 8.71
N ILE A 146 10.54 -3.81 9.59
CA ILE A 146 10.56 -4.20 11.01
C ILE A 146 10.28 -5.70 11.17
N ILE A 147 9.29 -6.20 10.43
CA ILE A 147 8.82 -7.59 10.53
C ILE A 147 9.30 -8.47 9.36
N SER A 148 10.00 -7.89 8.38
CA SER A 148 10.46 -8.57 7.16
C SER A 148 9.33 -9.31 6.42
N LYS A 149 8.14 -8.69 6.39
CA LYS A 149 6.95 -9.20 5.70
C LYS A 149 6.55 -8.30 4.55
N CYS A 150 6.02 -8.94 3.52
CA CYS A 150 5.57 -8.34 2.27
C CYS A 150 4.09 -8.64 2.05
N VAL A 151 3.43 -7.70 1.40
CA VAL A 151 2.06 -7.82 0.91
C VAL A 151 2.03 -7.45 -0.56
N ASN A 152 1.26 -8.19 -1.36
CA ASN A 152 1.19 -8.02 -2.80
C ASN A 152 -0.13 -7.36 -3.20
N VAL A 153 -0.05 -6.37 -4.07
CA VAL A 153 -1.19 -5.75 -4.74
C VAL A 153 -1.08 -6.07 -6.21
N THR A 154 -2.03 -6.82 -6.76
CA THR A 154 -2.05 -7.18 -8.18
C THR A 154 -3.00 -6.24 -8.92
N ILE A 155 -2.61 -5.84 -10.13
CA ILE A 155 -3.47 -5.06 -11.01
C ILE A 155 -3.62 -5.79 -12.34
N SER A 156 -4.85 -6.14 -12.70
CA SER A 156 -5.13 -6.75 -14.00
C SER A 156 -4.98 -5.75 -15.14
N THR A 157 -4.82 -6.25 -16.36
CA THR A 157 -4.74 -5.42 -17.58
C THR A 157 -6.01 -4.61 -17.84
N ILE A 158 -7.15 -5.05 -17.26
CA ILE A 158 -8.43 -4.34 -17.26
C ILE A 158 -8.63 -3.44 -16.02
N GLY A 159 -7.56 -3.19 -15.27
CA GLY A 159 -7.52 -2.27 -14.14
C GLY A 159 -8.31 -2.74 -12.91
N ILE A 160 -8.53 -4.05 -12.72
CA ILE A 160 -9.01 -4.59 -11.44
C ILE A 160 -7.82 -4.60 -10.49
N VAL A 161 -7.98 -4.02 -9.30
CA VAL A 161 -6.94 -3.93 -8.27
C VAL A 161 -7.35 -4.88 -7.15
N GLU A 162 -6.45 -5.79 -6.76
CA GLU A 162 -6.71 -6.79 -5.71
C GLU A 162 -5.58 -6.79 -4.68
N LEU A 163 -5.95 -6.92 -3.40
CA LEU A 163 -5.01 -7.12 -2.30
C LEU A 163 -4.91 -8.61 -2.00
N ASP A 164 -3.71 -9.17 -2.05
CA ASP A 164 -3.42 -10.42 -1.37
C ASP A 164 -3.22 -10.12 0.13
N GLU A 165 -4.22 -10.42 0.97
CA GLU A 165 -4.11 -10.16 2.41
C GLU A 165 -3.14 -11.12 3.14
N THR A 166 -2.57 -12.10 2.42
CA THR A 166 -1.58 -13.02 2.99
C THR A 166 -0.21 -12.34 3.06
N LEU A 167 0.40 -12.41 4.25
CA LEU A 167 1.72 -11.83 4.48
C LEU A 167 2.79 -12.88 4.21
N THR A 168 3.66 -12.58 3.25
CA THR A 168 4.76 -13.46 2.86
C THR A 168 6.09 -12.91 3.39
N PRO A 169 7.11 -13.74 3.61
CA PRO A 169 8.46 -13.24 3.82
C PRO A 169 8.91 -12.41 2.61
N CYS A 170 9.51 -11.26 2.89
CA CYS A 170 10.41 -10.60 1.95
C CYS A 170 11.82 -11.21 2.09
#